data_AF-A0A0F2JIW5-F1
#
_entry.id   AF-A0A0F2JIW5-F1
#
_cell.length_a   1.000
_cell.length_b   1.000
_cell.length_c   1.000
_cell.angle_alpha   90.00
_cell.angle_beta   90.00
_cell.angle_gamma   90.00
#
_symmetry.space_group_name_H-M   'P 1'
#
loop_
_entity.id
_entity.type
_entity.pdbx_description
1 polymer ?
#
loop_
_entity_poly.entity_id
_entity_poly.type
_entity_poly.pdbx_seq_one_letter_code
_entity_poly.pdbx_strand_id
1 'polypeptide(L)'
;MAYSKEYAAKLIFTLDSVRKTQRAQRNIYDSGIVSPNQNTLASSLSAVASVLSLVFILGTPATLAAGVTSLVSGMIPDEKSVLQSLVYAGYWNLGYIEDFLVDNPGYDMIEVNLPFIEYTTVGVRFITGKGVVTRIHSGSGWIIM
;
A
#
# COMPACT_ATOMS: atom_id res chain seq x y z
N MET A 1 22.76 1.30 -5.64
CA MET A 1 21.64 2.26 -5.51
C MET A 1 20.39 1.58 -6.03
N ALA A 2 19.34 1.49 -5.22
CA ALA A 2 18.06 0.99 -5.70
C ALA A 2 17.44 2.03 -6.62
N TYR A 3 17.11 1.66 -7.85
CA TYR A 3 16.42 2.58 -8.76
C TYR A 3 14.98 2.74 -8.31
N SER A 4 14.60 3.97 -7.95
CA SER A 4 13.24 4.33 -7.58
C SER A 4 12.54 5.13 -8.67
N LYS A 5 11.22 4.96 -8.76
CA LYS A 5 10.32 5.74 -9.63
C LYS A 5 9.12 6.18 -8.81
N GLU A 6 8.77 7.46 -8.91
CA GLU A 6 7.53 7.99 -8.36
C GLU A 6 6.48 8.17 -9.46
N TYR A 7 5.24 7.81 -9.18
CA TYR A 7 4.11 7.99 -10.09
C TYR A 7 2.78 7.91 -9.36
N ALA A 8 1.70 8.33 -10.01
CA ALA A 8 0.35 8.08 -9.55
C ALA A 8 -0.29 6.93 -10.35
N ALA A 9 -1.02 6.05 -9.68
CA ALA A 9 -1.78 4.98 -10.33
C ALA A 9 -3.19 4.88 -9.76
N LYS A 10 -4.13 4.59 -10.65
CA LYS A 10 -5.53 4.36 -10.28
C LYS A 10 -5.71 2.96 -9.74
N LEU A 11 -6.32 2.87 -8.56
CA LEU A 11 -6.78 1.64 -7.96
C LEU A 11 -8.26 1.76 -7.62
N ILE A 12 -8.96 0.64 -7.75
CA ILE A 12 -10.35 0.52 -7.33
C ILE A 12 -10.36 -0.30 -6.04
N PHE A 13 -10.98 0.25 -5.00
CA PHE A 13 -11.11 -0.41 -3.71
C PHE A 13 -12.57 -0.69 -3.38
N THR A 14 -12.82 -1.83 -2.77
CA THR A 14 -13.95 -2.07 -1.89
C THR A 14 -13.52 -1.73 -0.45
N LEU A 15 -14.48 -1.66 0.48
CA LEU A 15 -14.14 -1.47 1.89
C LEU A 15 -13.22 -2.57 2.44
N ASP A 16 -13.41 -3.82 2.00
CA ASP A 16 -12.53 -4.93 2.40
C ASP A 16 -11.12 -4.77 1.82
N SER A 17 -10.99 -4.40 0.55
CA SER A 17 -9.66 -4.27 -0.07
C SER A 17 -8.89 -3.06 0.44
N VAL A 18 -9.54 -1.95 0.78
CA VAL A 18 -8.84 -0.81 1.40
C VAL A 18 -8.32 -1.18 2.80
N ARG A 19 -9.12 -1.85 3.64
CA ARG A 19 -8.71 -2.36 4.95
C ARG A 19 -7.51 -3.30 4.87
N LYS A 20 -7.56 -4.25 3.94
CA LYS A 20 -6.45 -5.18 3.70
C LYS A 20 -5.20 -4.45 3.22
N THR A 21 -5.36 -3.44 2.37
CA THR A 21 -4.25 -2.63 1.85
C THR A 21 -3.60 -1.80 2.95
N GLN A 22 -4.41 -1.13 3.77
CA GLN A 22 -3.94 -0.37 4.92
C GLN A 22 -3.20 -1.27 5.92
N ARG A 23 -3.76 -2.44 6.23
CA ARG A 23 -3.12 -3.43 7.10
C ARG A 23 -1.81 -3.96 6.50
N ALA A 24 -1.78 -4.25 5.20
CA ALA A 24 -0.56 -4.66 4.52
C ALA A 24 0.54 -3.61 4.63
N GLN A 25 0.22 -2.34 4.36
CA GLN A 25 1.19 -1.26 4.40
C GLN A 25 1.66 -0.93 5.82
N ARG A 26 0.77 -1.02 6.82
CA ARG A 26 1.15 -0.95 8.23
C ARG A 26 2.12 -2.07 8.61
N ASN A 27 1.86 -3.31 8.20
CA ASN A 27 2.76 -4.43 8.48
C ASN A 27 4.13 -4.25 7.82
N ILE A 28 4.16 -3.74 6.59
CA ILE A 28 5.40 -3.36 5.89
C ILE A 28 6.16 -2.30 6.68
N TYR A 29 5.46 -1.27 7.19
CA TYR A 29 6.06 -0.25 8.04
C TYR A 29 6.66 -0.85 9.32
N ASP A 30 5.85 -1.56 10.11
CA ASP A 30 6.22 -2.07 11.43
C ASP A 30 7.31 -3.16 11.35
N SER A 31 7.06 -4.19 10.54
CA SER A 31 7.88 -5.42 10.47
C SER A 31 8.81 -5.49 9.25
N GLY A 32 8.69 -4.58 8.29
CA GLY A 32 9.59 -4.50 7.13
C GLY A 32 10.62 -3.39 7.23
N ILE A 33 10.27 -2.24 7.84
CA ILE A 33 11.11 -1.05 7.88
C ILE A 33 11.59 -0.74 9.29
N VAL A 34 10.68 -0.55 10.25
CA VAL A 34 11.02 -0.12 11.63
C VAL A 34 11.77 -1.24 12.36
N SER A 35 11.20 -2.44 12.41
CA SER A 35 11.80 -3.63 13.02
C SER A 35 11.83 -4.78 12.00
N PRO A 36 12.77 -4.76 11.04
CA PRO A 36 12.79 -5.72 9.93
C PRO A 36 12.85 -7.17 10.42
N ASN A 37 11.80 -7.94 10.10
CA ASN A 37 11.72 -9.36 10.34
C ASN A 37 10.90 -10.02 9.22
N GLN A 38 11.60 -10.69 8.31
CA GLN A 38 10.99 -11.30 7.13
C GLN A 38 9.91 -12.33 7.47
N ASN A 39 10.12 -13.15 8.51
CA ASN A 39 9.16 -14.19 8.90
C ASN A 39 7.88 -13.59 9.49
N THR A 40 8.01 -12.60 10.37
CA THR A 40 6.88 -11.85 10.93
C THR A 40 6.12 -11.13 9.83
N LEU A 41 6.84 -10.44 8.93
CA LEU A 41 6.24 -9.74 7.81
C LEU A 41 5.48 -10.69 6.89
N ALA A 42 6.08 -11.79 6.45
CA ALA A 42 5.44 -12.78 5.59
C ALA A 42 4.17 -13.39 6.25
N SER A 43 4.24 -13.71 7.54
CA SER A 43 3.11 -14.23 8.30
C SER A 43 1.96 -13.21 8.34
N SER A 44 2.27 -11.94 8.63
CA SER A 44 1.27 -10.88 8.70
C SER A 44 0.64 -10.54 7.34
N LEU A 45 1.41 -10.61 6.25
CA LEU A 45 0.95 -10.39 4.88
C LEU A 45 0.06 -11.52 4.36
N SER A 46 0.18 -12.72 4.92
CA SER A 46 -0.65 -13.87 4.53
C SER A 46 -2.15 -13.64 4.81
N ALA A 47 -2.48 -12.87 5.86
CA ALA A 47 -3.86 -12.50 6.18
C ALA A 47 -4.50 -11.54 5.16
N VAL A 48 -3.69 -10.90 4.31
CA VAL A 48 -4.10 -9.86 3.36
C VAL A 48 -3.62 -10.19 1.94
N ALA A 49 -3.31 -11.46 1.66
CA ALA A 49 -2.69 -11.92 0.41
C ALA A 49 -3.45 -11.47 -0.86
N SER A 50 -4.78 -11.35 -0.78
CA SER A 50 -5.65 -11.03 -1.92
C SER A 50 -5.41 -9.65 -2.55
N VAL A 51 -4.77 -8.72 -1.84
CA VAL A 51 -4.49 -7.36 -2.37
C VAL A 51 -3.04 -7.15 -2.78
N LEU A 52 -2.15 -8.12 -2.53
CA LEU A 52 -0.71 -7.89 -2.64
C LEU A 52 -0.24 -7.65 -4.08
N SER A 53 -0.65 -8.49 -5.02
CA SER A 53 -0.30 -8.32 -6.44
C SER A 53 -0.85 -7.02 -7.03
N LEU A 54 -2.06 -6.63 -6.62
CA LEU A 54 -2.72 -5.42 -7.09
C LEU A 54 -1.98 -4.17 -6.61
N VAL A 55 -1.59 -4.12 -5.34
CA VAL A 55 -1.09 -2.90 -4.71
C VAL A 55 0.43 -2.82 -4.67
N PHE A 56 1.12 -3.94 -4.41
CA PHE A 56 2.57 -3.95 -4.11
C PHE A 56 3.41 -4.66 -5.19
N ILE A 57 2.82 -4.99 -6.34
CA ILE A 57 3.40 -5.72 -7.50
C ILE A 57 3.69 -7.20 -7.19
N LEU A 58 4.28 -7.52 -6.04
CA LEU A 58 4.59 -8.88 -5.65
C LEU A 58 3.35 -9.61 -5.11
N GLY A 59 3.04 -10.75 -5.75
CA GLY A 59 1.78 -11.47 -5.50
C GLY A 59 1.77 -12.43 -4.31
N THR A 60 2.91 -12.70 -3.66
CA THR A 60 2.95 -13.62 -2.51
C THR A 60 3.49 -12.92 -1.25
N PRO A 61 3.00 -13.30 -0.05
CA PRO A 61 3.51 -12.77 1.21
C PRO A 61 5.02 -12.95 1.38
N ALA A 62 5.55 -14.12 1.00
CA ALA A 62 6.96 -14.45 1.14
C ALA A 62 7.84 -13.61 0.20
N THR A 63 7.45 -13.48 -1.08
CA THR A 63 8.21 -12.68 -2.04
C THR A 63 8.20 -11.20 -1.67
N LEU A 64 7.05 -10.67 -1.23
CA LEU A 64 6.95 -9.29 -0.77
C LEU A 64 7.81 -9.04 0.47
N ALA A 65 7.76 -9.93 1.45
CA ALA A 65 8.58 -9.79 2.67
C ALA A 65 10.08 -9.82 2.37
N ALA A 66 10.52 -10.72 1.48
CA ALA A 66 11.91 -10.80 1.04
C ALA A 66 12.34 -9.54 0.29
N GLY A 67 11.50 -9.04 -0.64
CA GLY A 67 11.76 -7.83 -1.40
C GLY A 67 11.91 -6.59 -0.52
N VAL A 68 11.01 -6.40 0.45
CA VAL A 68 11.08 -5.30 1.43
C VAL A 68 12.32 -5.41 2.31
N THR A 69 12.62 -6.61 2.83
CA THR A 69 13.78 -6.81 3.71
C THR A 69 15.09 -6.57 2.96
N SER A 70 15.20 -7.09 1.73
CA SER A 70 16.36 -6.85 0.87
C SER A 70 16.54 -5.37 0.55
N LEU A 71 15.45 -4.65 0.26
CA LEU A 71 15.47 -3.21 0.02
C LEU A 71 16.01 -2.46 1.23
N VAL A 72 15.44 -2.68 2.40
CA VAL A 72 15.79 -1.96 3.63
C VAL A 72 17.21 -2.29 4.09
N SER A 73 17.68 -3.53 3.89
CA SER A 73 19.06 -3.92 4.22
C SER A 73 20.12 -3.20 3.38
N GLY A 74 19.76 -2.74 2.18
CA GLY A 74 20.65 -2.03 1.27
C GLY A 74 20.63 -0.50 1.40
N MET A 75 19.79 0.05 2.28
CA MET A 75 19.61 1.49 2.45
C MET A 75 20.53 2.06 3.53
N ILE A 76 21.03 3.27 3.29
CA ILE A 76 21.67 4.07 4.34
C ILE A 76 20.60 4.66 5.29
N PRO A 77 20.98 5.09 6.51
CA PRO A 77 20.01 5.56 7.52
C PRO A 77 19.07 6.67 7.04
N ASP A 78 19.58 7.65 6.30
CA ASP A 78 18.77 8.78 5.82
C ASP A 78 17.73 8.34 4.79
N GLU A 79 18.11 7.49 3.83
CA GLU A 79 17.18 6.90 2.85
C GLU A 79 16.09 6.07 3.54
N LYS A 80 16.49 5.29 4.55
CA LYS A 80 15.56 4.49 5.36
C LYS A 80 14.56 5.38 6.09
N SER A 81 15.01 6.49 6.67
CA SER A 81 14.16 7.46 7.37
C SER A 81 13.14 8.11 6.42
N VAL A 82 13.57 8.48 5.22
CA VAL A 82 12.67 9.01 4.18
C VAL A 82 11.63 7.97 3.78
N LEU A 83 12.05 6.74 3.47
CA LEU A 83 11.12 5.66 3.13
C LEU A 83 10.12 5.41 4.26
N GLN A 84 10.60 5.35 5.50
CA GLN A 84 9.77 5.16 6.68
C GLN A 84 8.66 6.22 6.76
N SER A 85 9.01 7.50 6.56
CA SER A 85 8.05 8.61 6.55
C SER A 85 7.02 8.50 5.43
N LEU A 86 7.45 8.15 4.21
CA LEU A 86 6.57 7.99 3.05
C LEU A 86 5.58 6.83 3.24
N VAL A 87 6.06 5.67 3.69
CA VAL A 87 5.20 4.49 3.94
C VAL A 87 4.25 4.76 5.11
N TYR A 88 4.70 5.50 6.13
CA TYR A 88 3.83 5.97 7.22
C TYR A 88 2.68 6.82 6.68
N ALA A 89 3.01 7.85 5.90
CA ALA A 89 2.03 8.75 5.30
C ALA A 89 1.04 7.99 4.42
N GLY A 90 1.52 7.03 3.62
CA GLY A 90 0.68 6.19 2.79
C GLY A 90 -0.33 5.37 3.59
N TYR A 91 0.10 4.64 4.63
CA TYR A 91 -0.84 3.83 5.41
C TYR A 91 -1.82 4.70 6.19
N TRP A 92 -1.37 5.83 6.73
CA TRP A 92 -2.23 6.75 7.48
C TRP A 92 -3.35 7.28 6.59
N ASN A 93 -3.00 7.69 5.37
CA ASN A 93 -3.96 8.25 4.44
C ASN A 93 -4.96 7.23 3.88
N LEU A 94 -4.60 5.95 3.80
CA LEU A 94 -5.57 4.89 3.45
C LEU A 94 -6.75 4.84 4.44
N GLY A 95 -6.52 5.23 5.70
CA GLY A 95 -7.59 5.35 6.70
C GLY A 95 -8.70 6.29 6.27
N TYR A 96 -8.39 7.42 5.63
CA TYR A 96 -9.42 8.34 5.13
C TYR A 96 -10.27 7.74 4.01
N ILE A 97 -9.72 6.82 3.22
CA ILE A 97 -10.46 6.12 2.16
C ILE A 97 -11.36 5.05 2.79
N GLU A 98 -10.86 4.35 3.83
CA GLU A 98 -11.69 3.47 4.66
C GLU A 98 -12.86 4.22 5.29
N ASP A 99 -12.56 5.31 6.01
CA ASP A 99 -13.55 6.13 6.71
C ASP A 99 -14.64 6.61 5.75
N PHE A 100 -14.25 7.08 4.55
CA PHE A 100 -15.22 7.50 3.53
C PHE A 100 -16.20 6.38 3.15
N LEU A 101 -15.73 5.15 2.95
CA LEU A 101 -16.59 4.02 2.60
C LEU A 101 -17.43 3.52 3.79
N VAL A 102 -16.92 3.66 5.02
CA VAL A 102 -17.68 3.35 6.24
C VAL A 102 -18.81 4.35 6.44
N ASP A 103 -18.53 5.64 6.26
CA ASP A 103 -19.49 6.73 6.46
C ASP A 103 -20.53 6.81 5.32
N ASN A 104 -20.23 6.22 4.16
CA ASN A 104 -21.11 6.21 2.99
C ASN A 104 -21.44 4.77 2.53
N PRO A 105 -22.22 4.00 3.30
CA PRO A 105 -22.48 2.58 3.04
C PRO A 105 -23.28 2.29 1.76
N GLY A 106 -23.84 3.32 1.11
CA GLY A 106 -24.48 3.20 -0.20
C GLY A 106 -23.48 3.03 -1.36
N TYR A 107 -22.19 3.25 -1.11
CA TYR A 107 -21.11 3.05 -2.07
C TYR A 107 -20.35 1.76 -1.76
N ASP A 108 -20.19 0.91 -2.78
CA ASP A 108 -19.53 -0.40 -2.67
C ASP A 108 -18.09 -0.37 -3.21
N MET A 109 -17.76 0.59 -4.08
CA MET A 109 -16.39 0.80 -4.57
C MET A 109 -16.00 2.27 -4.67
N ILE A 110 -14.68 2.51 -4.63
CA ILE A 110 -14.06 3.82 -4.83
C ILE A 110 -12.86 3.70 -5.76
N GLU A 111 -12.78 4.54 -6.79
CA GLU A 111 -11.59 4.70 -7.62
C GLU A 111 -10.73 5.84 -7.04
N VAL A 112 -9.47 5.54 -6.75
CA VAL A 112 -8.52 6.50 -6.19
C VAL A 112 -7.25 6.49 -7.01
N ASN A 113 -6.79 7.66 -7.43
CA ASN A 113 -5.47 7.85 -8.00
C ASN A 113 -4.46 8.05 -6.86
N LEU A 114 -3.71 7.00 -6.51
CA LEU A 114 -2.78 6.99 -5.38
C LEU A 114 -1.34 7.28 -5.82
N PRO A 115 -0.58 8.08 -5.06
CA PRO A 115 0.84 8.25 -5.30
C PRO A 115 1.63 7.03 -4.79
N PHE A 116 2.57 6.56 -5.62
CA PHE A 116 3.46 5.45 -5.33
C PHE A 116 4.91 5.85 -5.46
N ILE A 117 5.75 5.24 -4.63
CA ILE A 117 7.18 5.07 -4.89
C ILE A 117 7.43 3.59 -5.18
N GLU A 118 8.07 3.29 -6.30
CA GLU A 118 8.42 1.93 -6.74
C GLU A 118 9.93 1.77 -6.78
N TYR A 119 10.43 0.69 -6.18
CA TYR A 119 11.81 0.25 -6.25
C TYR A 119 11.93 -0.88 -7.26
N THR A 120 12.25 -0.52 -8.50
CA THR A 120 12.19 -1.43 -9.66
C THR A 120 13.16 -2.59 -9.54
N THR A 121 14.27 -2.43 -8.82
CA THR A 121 15.28 -3.47 -8.60
C THR A 121 14.77 -4.65 -7.79
N VAL A 122 13.83 -4.42 -6.87
CA VAL A 122 13.21 -5.47 -6.04
C VAL A 122 11.75 -5.74 -6.44
N GLY A 123 11.20 -4.95 -7.37
CA GLY A 123 9.83 -5.08 -7.84
C GLY A 123 8.78 -4.77 -6.77
N VAL A 124 9.06 -3.87 -5.83
CA VAL A 124 8.14 -3.48 -4.75
C VAL A 124 7.79 -2.01 -4.90
N ARG A 125 6.51 -1.66 -4.65
CA ARG A 125 6.07 -0.28 -4.53
C ARG A 125 5.29 -0.04 -3.25
N PHE A 126 5.24 1.21 -2.81
CA PHE A 126 4.49 1.63 -1.63
C PHE A 126 3.66 2.86 -1.96
N ILE A 127 2.49 2.98 -1.35
CA ILE A 127 1.70 4.20 -1.40
C ILE A 127 2.36 5.22 -0.47
N THR A 128 2.43 6.49 -0.90
CA THR A 128 3.19 7.52 -0.18
C THR A 128 2.35 8.69 0.34
N GLY A 129 1.04 8.72 0.05
CA GLY A 129 0.19 9.85 0.41
C GLY A 129 -1.30 9.65 0.15
N LYS A 130 -2.06 10.76 0.21
CA LYS A 130 -3.53 10.79 0.22
C LYS A 130 -4.22 10.20 -0.99
N GLY A 131 -3.63 10.41 -2.17
CA GLY A 131 -4.32 10.18 -3.44
C GLY A 131 -5.53 11.09 -3.63
N VAL A 132 -6.16 10.91 -4.77
CA VAL A 132 -7.34 11.69 -5.20
C VAL A 132 -8.44 10.73 -5.60
N VAL A 133 -9.59 10.83 -4.93
CA VAL A 133 -10.79 10.09 -5.32
C VAL A 133 -11.25 10.62 -6.67
N THR A 134 -11.39 9.75 -7.66
CA THR A 134 -11.79 10.13 -9.02
C THR A 134 -13.23 9.73 -9.30
N ARG A 135 -13.68 8.60 -8.75
CA ARG A 135 -15.06 8.09 -8.92
C ARG A 135 -15.47 7.24 -7.72
N ILE A 136 -16.77 7.13 -7.51
CA ILE A 136 -17.41 6.23 -6.54
C ILE A 136 -18.43 5.35 -7.27
N HIS A 137 -18.62 4.12 -6.81
CA HIS A 137 -19.61 3.20 -7.37
C HIS A 137 -20.74 3.00 -6.36
N SER A 138 -21.96 2.86 -6.89
CA SER A 138 -23.16 2.46 -6.15
C SER A 138 -23.88 1.38 -6.96
N GLY A 139 -24.96 0.81 -6.41
CA GLY A 139 -25.82 -0.11 -7.18
C GLY A 139 -26.35 0.45 -8.50
N SER A 140 -26.35 1.78 -8.69
CA SER A 140 -26.75 2.48 -9.91
C SER A 140 -25.60 2.72 -10.91
N GLY A 141 -24.38 2.34 -10.57
CA GLY A 141 -23.17 2.52 -11.39
C GLY A 141 -22.18 3.56 -10.84
N TRP A 142 -21.25 3.98 -11.70
CA TRP A 142 -20.16 4.89 -11.38
C TRP A 142 -20.58 6.36 -11.41
N ILE A 143 -20.16 7.12 -10.41
CA ILE A 143 -20.36 8.57 -10.26
C ILE A 143 -18.97 9.24 -10.26
N ILE A 144 -18.80 10.26 -11.09
CA ILE A 144 -17.55 11.03 -11.18
C ILE A 144 -17.53 12.06 -10.05
N MET A 145 -16.36 12.21 -9.42
CA MET A 145 -16.09 13.19 -8.37
C MET A 145 -15.33 14.40 -8.90
#